data_AF-A0A7S1Y9U3-F1
#
_entry.id   AF-A0A7S1Y9U3-F1
#
_cell.length_a   1.000
_cell.length_b   1.000
_cell.length_c   1.000
_cell.angle_alpha   90.00
_cell.angle_beta   90.00
_cell.angle_gamma   90.00
#
_symmetry.space_group_name_H-M   'P 1'
#
loop_
_entity.id
_entity.type
_entity.pdbx_description
1 polymer ?
#
loop_
_entity_poly.entity_id
_entity_poly.type
_entity_poly.pdbx_seq_one_letter_code
_entity_poly.pdbx_strand_id
1 'polypeptide(L)'
;TSISTMATESVEPVVVPPPASSGPEEDDTTAVPTTTTTSSPTAIADDASSATSKDHQQQRTVSTASPDSDNEEDGHAMELALLQEMIHDREKRMKHIERTTTKLENKLERCRVHLSETEMKANEARTEANHVLHTFKQRIIKSSKYLGELEANVRKSSGSLDNEKEYDKMIKNMNKQRCSEDEVYDFVRKSQSQLCKAMHAMGILEHQLEIIKDHSESLIKSFKEKLNGLLEEKSMVELKMMNQLMSEDQERKQLQAKVDSLDKQHLTQLDVWQQSMTSLRQLQLAAHQHDDQKEEESDYDSEEEIDEDLLREIIDERKEDVQELESLAKTQQQQIQELQDRLAELNRIS
;
A
#
# COMPACT_ATOMS: atom_id res chain seq x y z
N THR A 1 -51.69 -52.29 16.66
CA THR A 1 -50.91 -51.94 17.87
C THR A 1 -49.48 -51.70 17.42
N SER A 2 -48.92 -50.51 17.34
CA SER A 2 -49.39 -49.13 17.49
C SER A 2 -48.54 -48.29 16.56
N ILE A 3 -49.19 -47.38 15.83
CA ILE A 3 -48.59 -46.41 14.92
C ILE A 3 -48.15 -45.22 15.78
N SER A 4 -46.90 -44.77 15.64
CA SER A 4 -46.42 -43.51 16.20
C SER A 4 -46.32 -42.49 15.07
N THR A 5 -47.02 -41.38 15.25
CA THR A 5 -47.33 -40.34 14.27
C THR A 5 -46.69 -39.02 14.70
N MET A 6 -46.40 -38.16 13.72
CA MET A 6 -46.17 -36.69 13.79
C MET A 6 -44.77 -36.27 14.28
N ALA A 7 -44.07 -35.28 13.71
CA ALA A 7 -44.51 -34.14 12.91
C ALA A 7 -43.44 -33.72 11.88
N THR A 8 -43.89 -33.32 10.68
CA THR A 8 -43.10 -32.58 9.69
C THR A 8 -43.53 -31.11 9.75
N GLU A 9 -42.65 -30.22 10.17
CA GLU A 9 -42.85 -28.78 10.01
C GLU A 9 -42.72 -28.41 8.53
N SER A 10 -43.80 -27.81 8.02
CA SER A 10 -43.93 -27.28 6.68
C SER A 10 -43.38 -25.85 6.69
N VAL A 11 -42.18 -25.64 6.15
CA VAL A 11 -41.64 -24.29 5.91
C VAL A 11 -42.10 -23.85 4.52
N GLU A 12 -42.90 -22.79 4.48
CA GLU A 12 -43.39 -22.15 3.26
C GLU A 12 -42.22 -21.58 2.42
N PRO A 13 -42.27 -21.67 1.08
CA PRO A 13 -41.29 -21.03 0.22
C PRO A 13 -41.55 -19.52 0.13
N VAL A 14 -40.53 -18.73 0.48
CA VAL A 14 -40.50 -17.28 0.24
C VAL A 14 -40.49 -17.04 -1.27
N VAL A 15 -41.59 -16.51 -1.78
CA VAL A 15 -41.75 -16.04 -3.16
C VAL A 15 -40.98 -14.72 -3.30
N VAL A 16 -39.84 -14.75 -3.97
CA VAL A 16 -39.12 -13.54 -4.40
C VAL A 16 -39.70 -13.10 -5.75
N PRO A 17 -40.20 -11.85 -5.89
CA PRO A 17 -40.75 -11.36 -7.15
C PRO A 17 -39.64 -11.11 -8.19
N PRO A 18 -39.92 -11.27 -9.50
CA PRO A 18 -38.95 -11.00 -10.55
C PRO A 18 -38.71 -9.49 -10.70
N PRO A 19 -37.48 -9.04 -11.03
CA PRO A 19 -37.25 -7.64 -11.38
C PRO A 19 -37.88 -7.33 -12.73
N ALA A 20 -38.58 -6.19 -12.77
CA ALA A 20 -39.26 -5.65 -13.93
C ALA A 20 -38.26 -5.35 -15.07
N SER A 21 -38.64 -5.79 -16.27
CA SER A 21 -38.04 -5.38 -17.54
C SER A 21 -38.81 -4.18 -18.08
N SER A 22 -38.11 -3.08 -18.34
CA SER A 22 -38.46 -2.10 -19.38
C SER A 22 -37.28 -1.15 -19.58
N GLY A 23 -36.73 -1.10 -20.80
CA GLY A 23 -35.69 -0.16 -21.26
C GLY A 23 -36.19 1.29 -21.38
N PRO A 24 -35.52 2.20 -22.12
CA PRO A 24 -34.90 1.95 -23.43
C PRO A 24 -33.47 2.49 -23.62
N GLU A 25 -32.96 2.17 -24.81
CA GLU A 25 -31.84 2.74 -25.57
C GLU A 25 -31.44 4.17 -25.22
N GLU A 26 -30.13 4.42 -25.07
CA GLU A 26 -29.45 5.54 -25.73
C GLU A 26 -28.01 5.11 -26.13
N ASP A 27 -27.70 5.35 -27.40
CA ASP A 27 -26.37 5.39 -27.99
C ASP A 27 -25.48 6.39 -27.21
N ASP A 28 -24.28 5.99 -26.81
CA ASP A 28 -23.15 6.91 -26.93
C ASP A 28 -21.84 6.17 -27.19
N THR A 29 -21.30 6.48 -28.37
CA THR A 29 -19.98 6.10 -28.82
C THR A 29 -18.92 6.90 -28.07
N THR A 30 -18.10 6.25 -27.25
CA THR A 30 -16.83 6.86 -26.82
C THR A 30 -15.67 5.91 -27.10
N ALA A 31 -14.96 6.24 -28.17
CA ALA A 31 -13.71 5.63 -28.58
C ALA A 31 -12.64 5.87 -27.50
N VAL A 32 -12.04 4.79 -27.00
CA VAL A 32 -10.82 4.84 -26.19
C VAL A 32 -9.62 4.71 -27.14
N PRO A 33 -8.73 5.71 -27.24
CA PRO A 33 -7.48 5.53 -27.97
C PRO A 33 -6.47 4.83 -27.07
N THR A 34 -6.13 3.59 -27.43
CA THR A 34 -4.87 2.94 -27.07
C THR A 34 -3.70 3.73 -27.65
N THR A 35 -2.88 4.34 -26.80
CA THR A 35 -1.55 4.82 -27.17
C THR A 35 -0.49 3.91 -26.56
N THR A 36 0.02 3.02 -27.41
CA THR A 36 1.26 2.28 -27.23
C THR A 36 2.41 3.28 -27.33
N THR A 37 3.20 3.45 -26.28
CA THR A 37 4.53 4.07 -26.39
C THR A 37 5.58 3.10 -25.87
N THR A 38 6.19 2.41 -26.82
CA THR A 38 7.50 1.75 -26.71
C THR A 38 8.59 2.81 -26.64
N SER A 39 9.39 2.80 -25.58
CA SER A 39 10.71 3.43 -25.56
C SER A 39 11.72 2.48 -24.92
N SER A 40 12.73 2.13 -25.72
CA SER A 40 13.90 1.34 -25.35
C SER A 40 14.80 2.10 -24.36
N PRO A 41 15.61 1.39 -23.54
CA PRO A 41 16.57 2.02 -22.65
C PRO A 41 17.86 2.40 -23.39
N THR A 42 18.26 3.66 -23.27
CA THR A 42 19.58 4.14 -23.68
C THR A 42 20.56 3.92 -22.54
N ALA A 43 21.61 3.14 -22.82
CA ALA A 43 22.78 2.97 -21.99
C ALA A 43 23.49 4.31 -21.76
N ILE A 44 23.83 4.61 -20.50
CA ILE A 44 24.86 5.61 -20.18
C ILE A 44 25.89 4.90 -19.31
N ALA A 45 27.08 4.81 -19.89
CA ALA A 45 28.27 4.21 -19.33
C ALA A 45 28.86 5.10 -18.22
N ASP A 46 29.54 4.43 -17.31
CA ASP A 46 30.54 4.97 -16.40
C ASP A 46 31.54 5.87 -17.14
N ASP A 47 31.90 6.99 -16.54
CA ASP A 47 33.31 7.38 -16.54
C ASP A 47 33.67 8.14 -15.25
N ALA A 48 34.77 7.66 -14.67
CA ALA A 48 35.37 8.15 -13.45
C ALA A 48 36.68 8.85 -13.82
N SER A 49 36.90 10.07 -13.32
CA SER A 49 38.23 10.71 -13.14
C SER A 49 38.01 12.05 -12.42
N SER A 50 38.38 12.19 -11.15
CA SER A 50 39.73 12.42 -10.58
C SER A 50 40.28 13.84 -10.79
N ALA A 51 40.66 14.45 -9.67
CA ALA A 51 41.61 15.57 -9.50
C ALA A 51 41.08 16.96 -9.95
N THR A 52 41.35 18.09 -9.29
CA THR A 52 42.55 18.51 -8.57
C THR A 52 42.23 19.62 -7.54
N SER A 53 42.92 19.53 -6.41
CA SER A 53 43.40 20.62 -5.55
C SER A 53 43.68 21.93 -6.30
N LYS A 54 43.32 23.06 -5.68
CA LYS A 54 44.14 24.28 -5.70
C LYS A 54 43.71 25.25 -4.60
N ASP A 55 44.67 25.47 -3.71
CA ASP A 55 44.87 26.68 -2.91
C ASP A 55 44.46 27.95 -3.66
N HIS A 56 43.81 28.88 -2.95
CA HIS A 56 44.12 30.30 -3.08
C HIS A 56 43.92 31.01 -1.73
N GLN A 57 45.06 31.08 -1.05
CA GLN A 57 45.45 32.06 -0.08
C GLN A 57 45.29 33.48 -0.67
N GLN A 58 44.45 34.33 -0.06
CA GLN A 58 44.61 35.78 -0.17
C GLN A 58 44.63 36.40 1.22
N GLN A 59 45.83 36.87 1.54
CA GLN A 59 46.20 37.71 2.65
C GLN A 59 45.39 39.02 2.61
N ARG A 60 44.87 39.44 3.77
CA ARG A 60 44.68 40.86 4.07
C ARG A 60 45.43 41.16 5.36
N THR A 61 46.56 41.86 5.17
CA THR A 61 47.25 42.60 6.21
C THR A 61 46.51 43.90 6.48
N VAL A 62 46.18 44.17 7.73
CA VAL A 62 46.01 45.54 8.23
C VAL A 62 46.72 45.63 9.57
N SER A 63 47.86 46.31 9.57
CA SER A 63 48.51 46.81 10.78
C SER A 63 47.94 48.18 11.09
N THR A 64 47.42 48.36 12.30
CA THR A 64 47.44 49.63 13.01
C THR A 64 47.69 49.32 14.48
N ALA A 65 48.86 49.73 14.96
CA ALA A 65 49.22 49.68 16.36
C ALA A 65 48.55 50.84 17.12
N SER A 66 47.91 50.52 18.24
CA SER A 66 47.80 51.38 19.42
C SER A 66 47.99 50.47 20.65
N PRO A 67 48.79 50.88 21.65
CA PRO A 67 49.07 50.06 22.83
C PRO A 67 48.10 50.46 23.95
N ASP A 68 47.03 49.70 24.15
CA ASP A 68 46.17 49.69 25.34
C ASP A 68 45.15 48.55 25.19
N SER A 69 45.58 47.28 25.24
CA SER A 69 44.64 46.17 24.98
C SER A 69 45.00 44.80 25.58
N ASP A 70 45.49 44.78 26.82
CA ASP A 70 45.64 43.50 27.57
C ASP A 70 44.28 42.82 27.88
N ASN A 71 43.14 43.44 27.51
CA ASN A 71 41.78 42.88 27.64
C ASN A 71 41.14 42.42 26.32
N GLU A 72 41.73 42.71 25.14
CA GLU A 72 41.14 42.29 23.85
C GLU A 72 41.61 40.89 23.41
N GLU A 73 42.80 40.44 23.84
CA GLU A 73 43.30 39.09 23.54
C GLU A 73 42.45 37.98 24.19
N ASP A 74 41.97 38.18 25.41
CA ASP A 74 41.09 37.22 26.11
C ASP A 74 39.69 37.14 25.48
N GLY A 75 39.16 38.28 25.00
CA GLY A 75 37.89 38.31 24.28
C GLY A 75 37.94 37.56 22.95
N HIS A 76 39.05 37.72 22.20
CA HIS A 76 39.27 36.98 20.96
C HIS A 76 39.51 35.48 21.20
N ALA A 77 40.19 35.09 22.27
CA ALA A 77 40.37 33.68 22.62
C ALA A 77 39.03 33.00 22.97
N MET A 78 38.16 33.69 23.71
CA MET A 78 36.83 33.20 24.06
C MET A 78 35.90 33.10 22.83
N GLU A 79 35.93 34.10 21.94
CA GLU A 79 35.21 34.06 20.66
C GLU A 79 35.67 32.90 19.77
N LEU A 80 36.98 32.66 19.70
CA LEU A 80 37.55 31.55 18.94
C LEU A 80 37.12 30.19 19.48
N ALA A 81 37.08 30.03 20.81
CA ALA A 81 36.62 28.82 21.48
C ALA A 81 35.14 28.54 21.18
N LEU A 82 34.28 29.57 21.26
CA LEU A 82 32.86 29.46 20.92
C LEU A 82 32.66 29.05 19.46
N LEU A 83 33.40 29.66 18.53
CA LEU A 83 33.34 29.30 17.12
C LEU A 83 33.80 27.87 16.86
N GLN A 84 34.85 27.40 17.55
CA GLN A 84 35.31 26.00 17.47
C GLN A 84 34.24 25.03 17.98
N GLU A 85 33.55 25.36 19.07
CA GLU A 85 32.46 24.52 19.59
C GLU A 85 31.26 24.48 18.63
N MET A 86 30.88 25.61 18.03
CA MET A 86 29.85 25.65 16.99
C MET A 86 30.22 24.86 15.74
N ILE A 87 31.49 24.88 15.33
CA ILE A 87 32.00 24.07 14.21
C ILE A 87 31.92 22.59 14.59
N HIS A 88 32.37 22.22 15.79
CA HIS A 88 32.34 20.84 16.26
C HIS A 88 30.91 20.28 16.33
N ASP A 89 29.96 21.07 16.82
CA ASP A 89 28.55 20.67 16.87
C ASP A 89 27.95 20.53 15.45
N ARG A 90 28.31 21.42 14.52
CA ARG A 90 27.94 21.29 13.11
C ARG A 90 28.53 20.01 12.50
N GLU A 91 29.80 19.70 12.74
CA GLU A 91 30.43 18.46 12.28
C GLU A 91 29.76 17.21 12.85
N LYS A 92 29.34 17.25 14.11
CA LYS A 92 28.60 16.16 14.76
C LYS A 92 27.22 15.95 14.10
N ARG A 93 26.51 17.05 13.80
CA ARG A 93 25.24 17.02 13.06
C ARG A 93 25.43 16.51 11.64
N MET A 94 26.45 16.98 10.91
CA MET A 94 26.77 16.47 9.56
C MET A 94 27.04 14.96 9.57
N LYS A 95 27.87 14.46 10.50
CA LYS A 95 28.11 13.02 10.65
C LYS A 95 26.85 12.24 10.99
N HIS A 96 25.92 12.82 11.76
CA HIS A 96 24.63 12.18 12.03
C HIS A 96 23.81 12.06 10.74
N ILE A 97 23.71 13.15 9.97
CA ILE A 97 23.01 13.21 8.68
C ILE A 97 23.60 12.17 7.72
N GLU A 98 24.92 12.10 7.56
CA GLU A 98 25.58 11.11 6.68
C GLU A 98 25.24 9.67 7.07
N ARG A 99 25.23 9.35 8.38
CA ARG A 99 24.85 8.01 8.87
C ARG A 99 23.38 7.71 8.62
N THR A 100 22.49 8.69 8.72
CA THR A 100 21.07 8.49 8.43
C THR A 100 20.83 8.34 6.93
N THR A 101 21.49 9.15 6.10
CA THR A 101 21.42 9.07 4.63
C THR A 101 21.88 7.71 4.14
N THR A 102 23.06 7.25 4.56
CA THR A 102 23.57 5.92 4.21
C THR A 102 22.65 4.78 4.68
N LYS A 103 22.01 4.90 5.85
CA LYS A 103 21.01 3.91 6.31
C LYS A 103 19.76 3.91 5.43
N LEU A 104 19.30 5.08 5.00
CA LEU A 104 18.12 5.21 4.12
C LEU A 104 18.44 4.71 2.71
N GLU A 105 19.59 5.05 2.15
CA GLU A 105 20.06 4.53 0.85
C GLU A 105 20.13 3.00 0.87
N ASN A 106 20.69 2.40 1.92
CA ASN A 106 20.71 0.94 2.07
C ASN A 106 19.32 0.32 2.22
N LYS A 107 18.35 1.03 2.82
CA LYS A 107 16.94 0.57 2.87
C LYS A 107 16.30 0.67 1.49
N LEU A 108 16.51 1.77 0.77
CA LEU A 108 15.99 1.98 -0.57
C LEU A 108 16.52 0.93 -1.54
N GLU A 109 17.82 0.62 -1.47
CA GLU A 109 18.42 -0.41 -2.31
C GLU A 109 17.84 -1.80 -2.02
N ARG A 110 17.65 -2.15 -0.74
CA ARG A 110 16.96 -3.41 -0.38
C ARG A 110 15.53 -3.47 -0.89
N CYS A 111 14.78 -2.36 -0.80
CA CYS A 111 13.42 -2.29 -1.36
C CYS A 111 13.43 -2.44 -2.88
N ARG A 112 14.41 -1.82 -3.57
CA ARG A 112 14.58 -1.91 -5.03
C ARG A 112 14.88 -3.35 -5.48
N VAL A 113 15.78 -4.04 -4.79
CA VAL A 113 16.09 -5.46 -5.03
C VAL A 113 14.84 -6.32 -4.80
N HIS A 114 14.13 -6.12 -3.68
CA HIS A 114 12.89 -6.85 -3.40
C HIS A 114 11.84 -6.64 -4.48
N LEU A 115 11.64 -5.40 -4.95
CA LEU A 115 10.69 -5.09 -6.01
C LEU A 115 11.07 -5.83 -7.30
N SER A 116 12.35 -5.78 -7.69
CA SER A 116 12.85 -6.47 -8.89
C SER A 116 12.67 -7.99 -8.78
N GLU A 117 12.95 -8.60 -7.63
CA GLU A 117 12.71 -10.03 -7.40
C GLU A 117 11.22 -10.39 -7.50
N THR A 118 10.33 -9.56 -6.94
CA THR A 118 8.88 -9.79 -7.04
C THR A 118 8.36 -9.65 -8.46
N GLU A 119 8.86 -8.68 -9.22
CA GLU A 119 8.52 -8.52 -10.64
C GLU A 119 9.02 -9.71 -11.47
N MET A 120 10.23 -10.21 -11.21
CA MET A 120 10.75 -11.41 -11.87
C MET A 120 9.88 -12.63 -11.58
N LYS A 121 9.54 -12.90 -10.31
CA LYS A 121 8.66 -14.01 -9.91
C LYS A 121 7.27 -13.89 -10.52
N ALA A 122 6.70 -12.69 -10.55
CA ALA A 122 5.39 -12.44 -11.17
C ALA A 122 5.44 -12.68 -12.69
N ASN A 123 6.53 -12.27 -13.36
CA ASN A 123 6.69 -12.49 -14.79
C ASN A 123 6.90 -13.98 -15.11
N GLU A 124 7.65 -14.71 -14.30
CA GLU A 124 7.82 -16.16 -14.42
C GLU A 124 6.49 -16.92 -14.23
N ALA A 125 5.73 -16.58 -13.19
CA ALA A 125 4.39 -17.14 -13.01
C ALA A 125 3.46 -16.83 -14.21
N ARG A 126 3.58 -15.63 -14.79
CA ARG A 126 2.82 -15.22 -15.98
C ARG A 126 3.22 -16.02 -17.23
N THR A 127 4.51 -16.26 -17.46
CA THR A 127 4.97 -17.05 -18.61
C THR A 127 4.56 -18.52 -18.47
N GLU A 128 4.64 -19.08 -17.26
CA GLU A 128 4.18 -20.44 -16.98
C GLU A 128 2.66 -20.57 -17.21
N ALA A 129 1.85 -19.65 -16.67
CA ALA A 129 0.40 -19.64 -16.88
C ALA A 129 0.04 -19.55 -18.38
N ASN A 130 0.75 -18.70 -19.14
CA ASN A 130 0.57 -18.61 -20.60
C ASN A 130 0.96 -19.92 -21.31
N HIS A 131 2.01 -20.60 -20.87
CA HIS A 131 2.40 -21.89 -21.42
C HIS A 131 1.33 -22.97 -21.15
N VAL A 132 0.81 -23.05 -19.92
CA VAL A 132 -0.29 -23.95 -19.56
C VAL A 132 -1.54 -23.65 -20.38
N LEU A 133 -1.90 -22.37 -20.55
CA LEU A 133 -3.03 -21.96 -21.38
C LEU A 133 -2.84 -22.39 -22.84
N HIS A 134 -1.64 -22.21 -23.39
CA HIS A 134 -1.32 -22.59 -24.76
C HIS A 134 -1.41 -24.12 -24.96
N THR A 135 -0.84 -24.90 -24.04
CA THR A 135 -0.93 -26.38 -24.10
C THR A 135 -2.38 -26.86 -23.96
N PHE A 136 -3.19 -26.23 -23.10
CA PHE A 136 -4.61 -26.52 -22.96
C PHE A 136 -5.39 -26.21 -24.24
N LYS A 137 -5.15 -25.03 -24.85
CA LYS A 137 -5.73 -24.66 -26.16
C LYS A 137 -5.38 -25.69 -27.24
N GLN A 138 -4.14 -26.15 -27.30
CA GLN A 138 -3.75 -27.20 -28.25
C GLN A 138 -4.45 -28.52 -27.98
N ARG A 139 -4.64 -28.91 -26.72
CA ARG A 139 -5.37 -30.14 -26.37
C ARG A 139 -6.85 -30.04 -26.77
N ILE A 140 -7.50 -28.88 -26.59
CA ILE A 140 -8.87 -28.63 -27.08
C ILE A 140 -8.93 -28.78 -28.60
N ILE A 141 -8.02 -28.17 -29.34
CA ILE A 141 -8.00 -28.27 -30.81
C ILE A 141 -7.83 -29.72 -31.26
N LYS A 142 -6.92 -30.47 -30.63
CA LYS A 142 -6.74 -31.90 -30.93
C LYS A 142 -7.99 -32.71 -30.60
N SER A 143 -8.58 -32.50 -29.43
CA SER A 143 -9.82 -33.18 -29.03
C SER A 143 -10.98 -32.88 -29.98
N SER A 144 -11.12 -31.62 -30.41
CA SER A 144 -12.14 -31.20 -31.38
C SER A 144 -11.95 -31.89 -32.74
N LYS A 145 -10.69 -32.03 -33.20
CA LYS A 145 -10.40 -32.80 -34.42
C LYS A 145 -10.77 -34.27 -34.28
N TYR A 146 -10.41 -34.92 -33.17
CA TYR A 146 -10.78 -36.31 -32.92
C TYR A 146 -12.30 -36.50 -32.85
N LEU A 147 -13.02 -35.59 -32.21
CA LEU A 147 -14.49 -35.57 -32.20
C LEU A 147 -15.06 -35.44 -33.61
N GLY A 148 -14.54 -34.51 -34.42
CA GLY A 148 -14.97 -34.36 -35.82
C GLY A 148 -14.69 -35.60 -36.68
N GLU A 149 -13.56 -36.27 -36.49
CA GLU A 149 -13.24 -37.54 -37.15
C GLU A 149 -14.18 -38.67 -36.71
N LEU A 150 -14.47 -38.75 -35.41
CA LEU A 150 -15.41 -39.72 -34.85
C LEU A 150 -16.83 -39.49 -35.37
N GLU A 151 -17.30 -38.24 -35.38
CA GLU A 151 -18.60 -37.85 -35.96
C GLU A 151 -18.67 -38.18 -37.45
N ALA A 152 -17.60 -37.93 -38.21
CA ALA A 152 -17.53 -38.29 -39.63
C ALA A 152 -17.57 -39.81 -39.84
N ASN A 153 -16.89 -40.58 -38.97
CA ASN A 153 -16.91 -42.04 -39.01
C ASN A 153 -18.30 -42.58 -38.62
N VAL A 154 -18.92 -42.05 -37.58
CA VAL A 154 -20.30 -42.39 -37.20
C VAL A 154 -21.25 -42.06 -38.34
N ARG A 155 -21.14 -40.88 -38.95
CA ARG A 155 -22.01 -40.48 -40.08
C ARG A 155 -21.81 -41.37 -41.32
N LYS A 156 -20.58 -41.82 -41.60
CA LYS A 156 -20.30 -42.83 -42.65
C LYS A 156 -20.87 -44.20 -42.29
N SER A 157 -20.83 -44.58 -41.01
CA SER A 157 -21.33 -45.86 -40.51
C SER A 157 -22.86 -45.90 -40.44
N SER A 158 -23.49 -44.81 -39.99
CA SER A 158 -24.94 -44.62 -39.91
C SER A 158 -25.57 -44.27 -41.25
N GLY A 159 -24.78 -43.70 -42.17
CA GLY A 159 -25.16 -43.48 -43.57
C GLY A 159 -25.08 -44.75 -44.43
N SER A 160 -24.62 -45.88 -43.87
CA SER A 160 -24.77 -47.19 -44.49
C SER A 160 -26.24 -47.64 -44.43
N LEU A 161 -27.06 -46.97 -45.24
CA LEU A 161 -28.36 -47.44 -45.71
C LEU A 161 -28.27 -48.83 -46.36
N ASP A 162 -27.06 -49.37 -46.60
CA ASP A 162 -26.88 -50.70 -47.18
C ASP A 162 -27.29 -51.81 -46.22
N ASN A 163 -27.08 -51.64 -44.90
CA ASN A 163 -27.52 -52.65 -43.92
C ASN A 163 -29.05 -52.66 -43.79
N GLU A 164 -29.69 -51.49 -43.76
CA GLU A 164 -31.15 -51.36 -43.70
C GLU A 164 -31.80 -51.83 -45.01
N LYS A 165 -31.22 -51.47 -46.17
CA LYS A 165 -31.67 -51.94 -47.48
C LYS A 165 -31.43 -53.44 -47.68
N GLU A 166 -30.35 -54.02 -47.18
CA GLU A 166 -30.14 -55.48 -47.18
C GLU A 166 -31.20 -56.18 -46.32
N TYR A 167 -31.49 -55.65 -45.13
CA TYR A 167 -32.55 -56.15 -44.25
C TYR A 167 -33.92 -56.11 -44.95
N ASP A 168 -34.25 -54.98 -45.58
CA ASP A 168 -35.49 -54.76 -46.30
C ASP A 168 -35.64 -55.68 -47.53
N LYS A 169 -34.53 -55.90 -48.25
CA LYS A 169 -34.44 -56.79 -49.42
C LYS A 169 -34.53 -58.26 -49.01
N MET A 170 -33.95 -58.63 -47.87
CA MET A 170 -34.05 -59.97 -47.31
C MET A 170 -35.47 -60.28 -46.80
N ILE A 171 -36.12 -59.37 -46.09
CA ILE A 171 -37.53 -59.53 -45.67
C ILE A 171 -38.45 -59.66 -46.90
N LYS A 172 -38.22 -58.86 -47.95
CA LYS A 172 -38.95 -58.98 -49.23
C LYS A 172 -38.69 -60.31 -49.95
N ASN A 173 -37.49 -60.88 -49.83
CA ASN A 173 -37.13 -62.19 -50.41
C ASN A 173 -37.65 -63.38 -49.60
N MET A 174 -37.63 -63.29 -48.25
CA MET A 174 -38.25 -64.27 -47.36
C MET A 174 -39.77 -64.35 -47.59
N ASN A 175 -40.45 -63.21 -47.74
CA ASN A 175 -41.88 -63.16 -48.08
C ASN A 175 -42.20 -63.66 -49.51
N LYS A 176 -41.22 -63.74 -50.41
CA LYS A 176 -41.37 -64.25 -51.79
C LYS A 176 -40.95 -65.71 -51.97
N GLN A 177 -40.66 -66.43 -50.88
CA GLN A 177 -40.48 -67.88 -50.87
C GLN A 177 -39.35 -68.39 -51.78
N ARG A 178 -38.13 -67.80 -51.70
CA ARG A 178 -36.87 -68.37 -52.25
C ARG A 178 -35.60 -67.84 -51.54
N CYS A 179 -35.57 -67.77 -50.20
CA CYS A 179 -34.28 -67.73 -49.50
C CYS A 179 -33.91 -69.16 -49.11
N SER A 180 -32.70 -69.59 -49.43
CA SER A 180 -32.18 -70.84 -48.91
C SER A 180 -31.99 -70.72 -47.39
N GLU A 181 -32.11 -71.83 -46.66
CA GLU A 181 -31.87 -71.85 -45.20
C GLU A 181 -30.46 -71.30 -44.85
N ASP A 182 -29.48 -71.52 -45.73
CA ASP A 182 -28.11 -71.00 -45.60
C ASP A 182 -28.03 -69.47 -45.65
N GLU A 183 -28.80 -68.80 -46.52
CA GLU A 183 -28.83 -67.33 -46.61
C GLU A 183 -29.43 -66.69 -45.34
N VAL A 184 -30.45 -67.35 -44.76
CA VAL A 184 -31.06 -66.91 -43.50
C VAL A 184 -30.09 -67.10 -42.34
N TYR A 185 -29.41 -68.25 -42.30
CA TYR A 185 -28.44 -68.56 -41.26
C TYR A 185 -27.22 -67.63 -41.30
N ASP A 186 -26.68 -67.33 -42.49
CA ASP A 186 -25.54 -66.42 -42.65
C ASP A 186 -25.89 -64.98 -42.25
N PHE A 187 -27.09 -64.53 -42.58
CA PHE A 187 -27.59 -63.24 -42.13
C PHE A 187 -27.72 -63.16 -40.61
N VAL A 188 -28.37 -64.14 -39.98
CA VAL A 188 -28.51 -64.18 -38.51
C VAL A 188 -27.12 -64.19 -37.86
N ARG A 189 -26.16 -64.96 -38.38
CA ARG A 189 -24.78 -64.96 -37.90
C ARG A 189 -24.11 -63.58 -38.06
N LYS A 190 -24.29 -62.89 -39.20
CA LYS A 190 -23.78 -61.52 -39.41
C LYS A 190 -24.42 -60.52 -38.45
N SER A 191 -25.74 -60.54 -38.28
CA SER A 191 -26.47 -59.69 -37.34
C SER A 191 -26.03 -59.95 -35.90
N GLN A 192 -25.85 -61.21 -35.51
CA GLN A 192 -25.36 -61.56 -34.17
C GLN A 192 -23.91 -61.10 -33.94
N SER A 193 -23.04 -61.19 -34.95
CA SER A 193 -21.68 -60.66 -34.89
C SER A 193 -21.66 -59.13 -34.80
N GLN A 194 -22.50 -58.43 -35.56
CA GLN A 194 -22.63 -56.98 -35.51
C GLN A 194 -23.17 -56.50 -34.15
N LEU A 195 -24.19 -57.18 -33.61
CA LEU A 195 -24.71 -56.90 -32.28
C LEU A 195 -23.63 -57.10 -31.21
N CYS A 196 -22.87 -58.19 -31.27
CA CYS A 196 -21.75 -58.44 -30.36
C CYS A 196 -20.69 -57.33 -30.42
N LYS A 197 -20.31 -56.89 -31.64
CA LYS A 197 -19.39 -55.76 -31.82
C LYS A 197 -19.96 -54.45 -31.26
N ALA A 198 -21.24 -54.17 -31.49
CA ALA A 198 -21.91 -52.98 -30.98
C ALA A 198 -21.98 -52.99 -29.43
N MET A 199 -22.31 -54.12 -28.82
CA MET A 199 -22.31 -54.28 -27.37
C MET A 199 -20.91 -54.08 -26.76
N HIS A 200 -19.87 -54.64 -27.38
CA HIS A 200 -18.49 -54.42 -26.92
C HIS A 200 -18.07 -52.94 -27.05
N ALA A 201 -18.40 -52.29 -28.17
CA ALA A 201 -18.13 -50.86 -28.35
C ALA A 201 -18.88 -50.01 -27.33
N MET A 202 -20.14 -50.34 -27.03
CA MET A 202 -20.95 -49.67 -26.01
C MET A 202 -20.33 -49.81 -24.63
N GLY A 203 -19.90 -51.01 -24.22
CA GLY A 203 -19.24 -51.21 -22.92
C GLY A 203 -17.93 -50.42 -22.77
N ILE A 204 -17.16 -50.27 -23.86
CA ILE A 204 -15.96 -49.41 -23.86
C ILE A 204 -16.34 -47.94 -23.69
N LEU A 205 -17.38 -47.47 -24.39
CA LEU A 205 -17.85 -46.09 -24.29
C LEU A 205 -18.43 -45.78 -22.90
N GLU A 206 -19.18 -46.70 -22.30
CA GLU A 206 -19.68 -46.57 -20.92
C GLU A 206 -18.52 -46.41 -19.93
N HIS A 207 -17.48 -47.23 -20.05
CA HIS A 207 -16.30 -47.11 -19.19
C HIS A 207 -15.52 -45.81 -19.42
N GLN A 208 -15.38 -45.38 -20.69
CA GLN A 208 -14.76 -44.08 -21.00
C GLN A 208 -15.56 -42.90 -20.42
N LEU A 209 -16.89 -42.95 -20.49
CA LEU A 209 -17.76 -41.94 -19.89
C LEU A 209 -17.61 -41.89 -18.38
N GLU A 210 -17.51 -43.05 -17.72
CA GLU A 210 -17.28 -43.13 -16.28
C GLU A 210 -15.93 -42.52 -15.88
N ILE A 211 -14.84 -42.84 -16.59
CA ILE A 211 -13.52 -42.22 -16.36
C ILE A 211 -13.56 -40.70 -16.56
N ILE A 212 -14.22 -40.22 -17.63
CA ILE A 212 -14.34 -38.78 -17.90
C ILE A 212 -15.13 -38.09 -16.79
N LYS A 213 -16.20 -38.72 -16.30
CA LYS A 213 -17.00 -38.22 -15.20
C LYS A 213 -16.14 -38.10 -13.93
N ASP A 214 -15.44 -39.16 -13.52
CA ASP A 214 -14.56 -39.16 -12.35
C ASP A 214 -13.46 -38.08 -12.47
N HIS A 215 -12.87 -37.94 -13.66
CA HIS A 215 -11.87 -36.92 -13.90
C HIS A 215 -12.44 -35.50 -13.79
N SER A 216 -13.66 -35.28 -14.31
CA SER A 216 -14.33 -33.99 -14.22
C SER A 216 -14.71 -33.62 -12.77
N GLU A 217 -15.18 -34.60 -11.99
CA GLU A 217 -15.52 -34.41 -10.57
C GLU A 217 -14.27 -34.11 -9.75
N SER A 218 -13.17 -34.85 -9.98
CA SER A 218 -11.87 -34.57 -9.36
C SER A 218 -11.35 -33.17 -9.70
N LEU A 219 -11.49 -32.74 -10.96
CA LEU A 219 -11.06 -31.41 -11.40
C LEU A 219 -11.88 -30.31 -10.72
N ILE A 220 -13.22 -30.46 -10.68
CA ILE A 220 -14.12 -29.54 -9.98
C ILE A 220 -13.75 -29.46 -8.49
N LYS A 221 -13.50 -30.59 -7.84
CA LYS A 221 -13.08 -30.64 -6.44
C LYS A 221 -11.79 -29.86 -6.23
N SER A 222 -10.78 -30.06 -7.08
CA SER A 222 -9.50 -29.35 -6.98
C SER A 222 -9.65 -27.83 -7.15
N PHE A 223 -10.54 -27.38 -8.05
CA PHE A 223 -10.81 -25.96 -8.23
C PHE A 223 -11.54 -25.36 -7.03
N LYS A 224 -12.50 -26.09 -6.44
CA LYS A 224 -13.19 -25.66 -5.22
C LYS A 224 -12.22 -25.51 -4.05
N GLU A 225 -11.33 -26.48 -3.84
CA GLU A 225 -10.31 -26.43 -2.78
C GLU A 225 -9.36 -25.24 -2.97
N LYS A 226 -8.87 -25.00 -4.19
CA LYS A 226 -8.02 -23.84 -4.51
C LYS A 226 -8.75 -22.51 -4.30
N LEU A 227 -10.00 -22.41 -4.75
CA LEU A 227 -10.80 -21.20 -4.56
C LEU A 227 -11.04 -20.93 -3.08
N ASN A 228 -11.31 -21.96 -2.28
CA ASN A 228 -11.52 -21.82 -0.85
C ASN A 228 -10.24 -21.37 -0.14
N GLY A 229 -9.08 -21.94 -0.48
CA GLY A 229 -7.79 -21.49 0.03
C GLY A 229 -7.51 -20.02 -0.27
N LEU A 230 -7.75 -19.58 -1.52
CA LEU A 230 -7.61 -18.17 -1.90
C LEU A 230 -8.57 -17.25 -1.15
N LEU A 231 -9.80 -17.71 -0.88
CA LEU A 231 -10.79 -16.95 -0.12
C LEU A 231 -10.34 -16.77 1.34
N GLU A 232 -9.81 -17.83 1.96
CA GLU A 232 -9.28 -17.81 3.32
C GLU A 232 -8.05 -16.90 3.43
N GLU A 233 -7.11 -17.00 2.49
CA GLU A 233 -5.94 -16.11 2.41
C GLU A 233 -6.34 -14.64 2.26
N LYS A 234 -7.30 -14.35 1.36
CA LYS A 234 -7.83 -13.00 1.18
C LYS A 234 -8.44 -12.46 2.48
N SER A 235 -9.29 -13.25 3.14
CA SER A 235 -9.91 -12.85 4.41
C SER A 235 -8.88 -12.58 5.50
N MET A 236 -7.83 -13.39 5.58
CA MET A 236 -6.72 -13.19 6.52
C MET A 236 -5.93 -11.90 6.23
N VAL A 237 -5.65 -11.60 4.96
CA VAL A 237 -4.98 -10.35 4.56
C VAL A 237 -5.85 -9.14 4.87
N GLU A 238 -7.15 -9.18 4.57
CA GLU A 238 -8.10 -8.11 4.88
C GLU A 238 -8.18 -7.86 6.38
N LEU A 239 -8.25 -8.90 7.20
CA LEU A 239 -8.26 -8.77 8.66
C LEU A 239 -6.96 -8.17 9.19
N LYS A 240 -5.81 -8.61 8.65
CA LYS A 240 -4.50 -8.05 9.02
C LYS A 240 -4.41 -6.56 8.68
N MET A 241 -4.88 -6.16 7.50
CA MET A 241 -4.91 -4.76 7.09
C MET A 241 -5.85 -3.93 7.97
N MET A 242 -7.04 -4.46 8.30
CA MET A 242 -7.98 -3.78 9.20
C MET A 242 -7.39 -3.58 10.61
N ASN A 243 -6.68 -4.58 11.14
CA ASN A 243 -6.00 -4.47 12.42
C ASN A 243 -4.87 -3.43 12.39
N GLN A 244 -4.10 -3.36 11.29
CA GLN A 244 -3.05 -2.35 11.11
C GLN A 244 -3.65 -0.93 11.08
N LEU A 245 -4.68 -0.70 10.26
CA LEU A 245 -5.36 0.59 10.19
C LEU A 245 -5.95 1.03 11.53
N MET A 246 -6.47 0.07 12.30
CA MET A 246 -6.99 0.35 13.64
C MET A 246 -5.88 0.78 14.62
N SER A 247 -4.73 0.11 14.57
CA SER A 247 -3.55 0.48 15.36
C SER A 247 -3.06 1.88 14.97
N GLU A 248 -2.94 2.16 13.68
CA GLU A 248 -2.51 3.46 13.16
C GLU A 248 -3.49 4.58 13.53
N ASP A 249 -4.81 4.37 13.45
CA ASP A 249 -5.80 5.36 13.89
C ASP A 249 -5.73 5.59 15.41
N GLN A 250 -5.45 4.56 16.20
CA GLN A 250 -5.26 4.71 17.64
C GLN A 250 -3.99 5.52 17.96
N GLU A 251 -2.88 5.27 17.26
CA GLU A 251 -1.65 6.07 17.39
C GLU A 251 -1.90 7.53 16.97
N ARG A 252 -2.60 7.74 15.86
CA ARG A 252 -2.98 9.08 15.39
C ARG A 252 -3.82 9.83 16.42
N LYS A 253 -4.82 9.18 17.02
CA LYS A 253 -5.65 9.78 18.09
C LYS A 253 -4.81 10.15 19.32
N GLN A 254 -3.84 9.32 19.69
CA GLN A 254 -2.93 9.63 20.81
C GLN A 254 -2.03 10.83 20.49
N LEU A 255 -1.51 10.90 19.26
CA LEU A 255 -0.72 12.05 18.81
C LEU A 255 -1.55 13.33 18.78
N GLN A 256 -2.78 13.26 18.25
CA GLN A 256 -3.71 14.40 18.26
C GLN A 256 -3.98 14.89 19.68
N ALA A 257 -4.27 13.97 20.61
CA ALA A 257 -4.49 14.33 22.00
C ALA A 257 -3.27 15.01 22.66
N LYS A 258 -2.05 14.60 22.28
CA LYS A 258 -0.82 15.25 22.75
C LYS A 258 -0.66 16.66 22.16
N VAL A 259 -0.94 16.83 20.86
CA VAL A 259 -0.93 18.15 20.20
C VAL A 259 -1.93 19.07 20.86
N ASP A 260 -3.20 18.63 21.03
CA ASP A 260 -4.24 19.42 21.69
C ASP A 260 -3.87 19.80 23.13
N SER A 261 -3.14 18.92 23.83
CA SER A 261 -2.63 19.19 25.18
C SER A 261 -1.52 20.25 25.17
N LEU A 262 -0.58 20.17 24.23
CA LEU A 262 0.50 21.15 24.09
C LEU A 262 -0.06 22.53 23.70
N ASP A 263 -1.03 22.57 22.78
CA ASP A 263 -1.70 23.82 22.39
C ASP A 263 -2.38 24.48 23.59
N LYS A 264 -3.08 23.70 24.42
CA LYS A 264 -3.66 24.21 25.67
C LYS A 264 -2.60 24.75 26.62
N GLN A 265 -1.47 24.06 26.78
CA GLN A 265 -0.36 24.55 27.61
C GLN A 265 0.20 25.87 27.08
N HIS A 266 0.45 25.99 25.78
CA HIS A 266 0.93 27.22 25.17
C HIS A 266 -0.08 28.37 25.33
N LEU A 267 -1.37 28.11 25.14
CA LEU A 267 -2.43 29.09 25.40
C LEU A 267 -2.43 29.58 26.86
N THR A 268 -2.27 28.67 27.83
CA THR A 268 -2.16 29.07 29.24
C THR A 268 -0.89 29.87 29.53
N GLN A 269 0.24 29.53 28.91
CA GLN A 269 1.48 30.29 29.07
C GLN A 269 1.36 31.70 28.49
N LEU A 270 0.74 31.84 27.32
CA LEU A 270 0.47 33.14 26.71
C LEU A 270 -0.44 34.01 27.59
N ASP A 271 -1.47 33.43 28.20
CA ASP A 271 -2.35 34.15 29.12
C ASP A 271 -1.59 34.65 30.36
N VAL A 272 -0.76 33.80 30.97
CA VAL A 272 0.10 34.19 32.11
C VAL A 272 1.07 35.30 31.72
N TRP A 273 1.71 35.18 30.56
CA TRP A 273 2.63 36.21 30.05
C TRP A 273 1.91 37.54 29.80
N GLN A 274 0.70 37.50 29.21
CA GLN A 274 -0.12 38.68 28.97
C GLN A 274 -0.58 39.35 30.26
N GLN A 275 -0.92 38.56 31.29
CA GLN A 275 -1.24 39.07 32.62
C GLN A 275 -0.02 39.76 33.24
N SER A 276 1.16 39.11 33.20
CA SER A 276 2.42 39.69 33.71
C SER A 276 2.76 41.02 33.03
N MET A 277 2.68 41.09 31.69
CA MET A 277 2.92 42.32 30.93
C MET A 277 1.94 43.44 31.29
N THR A 278 0.69 43.08 31.60
CA THR A 278 -0.34 44.05 32.00
C THR A 278 -0.07 44.56 33.42
N SER A 279 0.31 43.68 34.36
CA SER A 279 0.73 44.07 35.71
C SER A 279 1.96 44.96 35.69
N LEU A 280 2.96 44.65 34.86
CA LEU A 280 4.16 45.48 34.72
C LEU A 280 3.84 46.88 34.18
N ARG A 281 2.95 46.99 33.18
CA ARG A 281 2.45 48.29 32.71
C ARG A 281 1.71 49.09 33.79
N GLN A 282 0.90 48.42 34.61
CA GLN A 282 0.18 49.08 35.71
C GLN A 282 1.16 49.60 36.78
N LEU A 283 2.18 48.82 37.13
CA LEU A 283 3.26 49.26 38.03
C LEU A 283 4.01 50.46 37.48
N GLN A 284 4.35 50.45 36.18
CA GLN A 284 5.03 51.57 35.54
C GLN A 284 4.18 52.85 35.53
N LEU A 285 2.87 52.73 35.28
CA LEU A 285 1.94 53.86 35.38
C LEU A 285 1.79 54.38 36.82
N ALA A 286 1.76 53.50 37.81
CA ALA A 286 1.70 53.88 39.22
C ALA A 286 2.98 54.57 39.69
N ALA A 287 4.15 54.11 39.24
CA ALA A 287 5.43 54.75 39.53
C ALA A 287 5.51 56.17 38.96
N HIS A 288 5.05 56.38 37.72
CA HIS A 288 4.98 57.72 37.13
C HIS A 288 3.99 58.64 37.85
N GLN A 289 2.85 58.12 38.32
CA GLN A 289 1.90 58.90 39.14
C GLN A 289 2.46 59.29 40.51
N HIS A 290 3.34 58.46 41.09
CA HIS A 290 4.01 58.75 42.34
C HIS A 290 5.13 59.80 42.18
N ASP A 291 5.84 59.80 41.05
CA ASP A 291 6.80 60.87 40.72
C ASP A 291 6.10 62.22 40.46
N ASP A 292 4.96 62.21 39.75
CA ASP A 292 4.16 63.43 39.52
C ASP A 292 3.55 63.99 40.83
N GLN A 293 3.22 63.13 41.81
CA GLN A 293 2.76 63.57 43.14
C GLN A 293 3.90 64.06 44.05
N LYS A 294 5.13 63.54 43.91
CA LYS A 294 6.30 64.06 44.61
C LYS A 294 6.76 65.43 44.10
N GLU A 295 6.49 65.79 42.84
CA GLU A 295 6.76 67.14 42.32
C GLU A 295 5.74 68.20 42.79
N GLU A 296 4.50 67.84 43.15
CA GLU A 296 3.51 68.78 43.69
C GLU A 296 3.57 68.98 45.22
N GLU A 297 4.27 68.12 45.96
CA GLU A 297 4.36 68.16 47.42
C GLU A 297 5.83 68.17 47.94
N SER A 298 6.69 68.99 47.32
CA SER A 298 8.08 69.22 47.79
C SER A 298 8.22 70.60 48.45
N ASP A 299 7.69 70.72 49.67
CA ASP A 299 8.19 71.69 50.66
C ASP A 299 8.03 71.14 52.09
N TYR A 300 8.49 69.91 52.36
CA TYR A 300 8.82 69.46 53.72
C TYR A 300 9.91 68.37 53.68
N ASP A 301 11.01 68.65 54.39
CA ASP A 301 12.06 67.73 54.79
C ASP A 301 11.51 66.41 55.35
N SER A 302 11.82 65.30 54.69
CA SER A 302 11.93 63.98 55.32
C SER A 302 12.86 63.10 54.50
N GLU A 303 14.06 62.89 55.02
CA GLU A 303 14.99 61.85 54.61
C GLU A 303 14.27 60.49 54.62
N GLU A 304 13.97 59.95 53.44
CA GLU A 304 13.69 58.53 53.27
C GLU A 304 14.78 57.99 52.35
N GLU A 305 15.88 57.59 52.98
CA GLU A 305 16.97 56.81 52.41
C GLU A 305 16.38 55.44 52.02
N ILE A 306 15.76 55.38 50.85
CA ILE A 306 15.39 54.11 50.23
C ILE A 306 16.71 53.47 49.83
N ASP A 307 17.15 52.47 50.60
CA ASP A 307 18.41 51.73 50.43
C ASP A 307 18.70 51.49 48.94
N GLU A 308 19.66 52.24 48.37
CA GLU A 308 20.11 52.07 46.99
C GLU A 308 20.56 50.63 46.72
N ASP A 309 20.99 49.93 47.78
CA ASP A 309 21.36 48.51 47.75
C ASP A 309 20.15 47.59 47.50
N LEU A 310 18.97 47.90 48.06
CA LEU A 310 17.74 47.15 47.81
C LEU A 310 17.26 47.35 46.36
N LEU A 311 17.39 48.56 45.81
CA LEU A 311 17.10 48.81 44.40
C LEU A 311 18.08 48.09 43.47
N ARG A 312 19.36 48.03 43.81
CA ARG A 312 20.35 47.28 43.03
C ARG A 312 20.07 45.78 43.04
N GLU A 313 19.73 45.24 44.21
CA GLU A 313 19.35 43.82 44.36
C GLU A 313 18.12 43.48 43.51
N ILE A 314 17.07 44.31 43.56
CA ILE A 314 15.88 44.12 42.71
C ILE A 314 16.23 44.22 41.22
N ILE A 315 17.10 45.16 40.81
CA ILE A 315 17.49 45.31 39.41
C ILE A 315 18.27 44.09 38.91
N ASP A 316 19.16 43.53 39.73
CA ASP A 316 19.96 42.38 39.34
C ASP A 316 19.14 41.09 39.35
N GLU A 317 18.24 40.89 40.32
CA GLU A 317 17.26 39.79 40.32
C GLU A 317 16.35 39.86 39.06
N ARG A 318 15.93 41.08 38.67
CA ARG A 318 15.16 41.29 37.44
C ARG A 318 15.96 41.04 36.17
N LYS A 319 17.27 41.29 36.16
CA LYS A 319 18.13 40.94 35.01
C LYS A 319 18.29 39.43 34.88
N GLU A 320 18.45 38.71 35.99
CA GLU A 320 18.53 37.26 35.99
C GLU A 320 17.22 36.64 35.49
N ASP A 321 16.06 37.11 35.97
CA ASP A 321 14.73 36.71 35.48
C ASP A 321 14.59 36.92 33.96
N VAL A 322 15.02 38.08 33.46
CA VAL A 322 14.98 38.40 32.02
C VAL A 322 15.88 37.47 31.23
N GLN A 323 17.08 37.18 31.74
CA GLN A 323 18.04 36.31 31.08
C GLN A 323 17.55 34.85 31.04
N GLU A 324 16.90 34.37 32.11
CA GLU A 324 16.26 33.06 32.14
C GLU A 324 15.08 32.99 31.15
N LEU A 325 14.22 34.01 31.13
CA LEU A 325 13.11 34.10 30.17
C LEU A 325 13.60 34.16 28.71
N GLU A 326 14.68 34.88 28.42
CA GLU A 326 15.29 34.89 27.09
C GLU A 326 15.83 33.51 26.69
N SER A 327 16.46 32.79 27.62
CA SER A 327 16.94 31.42 27.38
C SER A 327 15.79 30.44 27.10
N LEU A 328 14.68 30.58 27.84
CA LEU A 328 13.48 29.77 27.68
C LEU A 328 12.79 30.08 26.35
N ALA A 329 12.62 31.37 26.01
CA ALA A 329 12.03 31.80 24.75
C ALA A 329 12.84 31.30 23.54
N LYS A 330 14.18 31.35 23.63
CA LYS A 330 15.07 30.82 22.58
C LYS A 330 14.92 29.30 22.41
N THR A 331 14.74 28.58 23.52
CA THR A 331 14.51 27.13 23.51
C THR A 331 13.15 26.78 22.88
N GLN A 332 12.09 27.50 23.26
CA GLN A 332 10.76 27.33 22.66
C GLN A 332 10.75 27.66 21.17
N GLN A 333 11.47 28.71 20.75
CA GLN A 333 11.58 29.08 19.34
C GLN A 333 12.29 27.99 18.52
N GLN A 334 13.31 27.34 19.08
CA GLN A 334 13.96 26.17 18.46
C GLN A 334 13.00 24.98 18.31
N GLN A 335 12.17 24.71 19.33
CA GLN A 335 11.18 23.63 19.27
C GLN A 335 10.09 23.89 18.23
N ILE A 336 9.61 25.15 18.13
CA ILE A 336 8.65 25.56 17.09
C ILE A 336 9.25 25.36 15.70
N GLN A 337 10.52 25.74 15.50
CA GLN A 337 11.20 25.55 14.23
C GLN A 337 11.33 24.06 13.87
N GLU A 338 11.69 23.20 14.82
CA GLU A 338 11.78 21.75 14.59
C GLU A 338 10.42 21.15 14.21
N LEU A 339 9.34 21.59 14.84
CA LEU A 339 7.98 21.14 14.51
C LEU A 339 7.52 21.65 13.13
N GLN A 340 7.85 22.89 12.78
CA GLN A 340 7.58 23.44 11.44
C GLN A 340 8.33 22.68 10.35
N ASP A 341 9.60 22.33 10.61
CA ASP A 341 10.42 21.56 9.68
C ASP A 341 9.86 20.14 9.50
N ARG A 342 9.42 19.47 10.58
CA ARG A 342 8.73 18.16 10.50
C ARG A 342 7.40 18.22 9.75
N LEU A 343 6.60 19.28 9.94
CA LEU A 343 5.35 19.48 9.20
C LEU A 343 5.61 19.75 7.71
N ALA A 344 6.64 20.51 7.38
CA ALA A 344 7.04 20.74 6.00
C ALA A 344 7.54 19.46 5.31
N GLU A 345 8.21 18.59 6.07
CA GLU A 345 8.67 17.28 5.60
C GLU A 345 7.49 16.33 5.35
N LEU A 346 6.51 16.27 6.25
CA LEU A 346 5.28 15.48 6.06
C LEU A 346 4.43 15.99 4.88
N ASN A 347 4.30 17.30 4.70
CA ASN A 347 3.56 17.89 3.57
C ASN A 347 4.24 17.72 2.20
N ARG A 348 5.54 17.38 2.16
CA ARG A 348 6.23 17.03 0.91
C ARG A 348 6.10 15.56 0.53
N ILE A 349 5.68 14.72 1.48
CA ILE A 349 5.53 13.27 1.30
C ILE A 349 4.09 12.90 0.89
N SER A 350 3.10 13.74 1.19
CA SER A 350 1.73 13.66 0.64
C SER A 350 1.64 14.30 -0.73
#